data_AF-A0A1H7PFZ5-F1
#
_entry.id   AF-A0A1H7PFZ5-F1
#
_cell.length_a   1.000
_cell.length_b   1.000
_cell.length_c   1.000
_cell.angle_alpha   90.00
_cell.angle_beta   90.00
_cell.angle_gamma   90.00
#
_symmetry.space_group_name_H-M   'P 1'
#
loop_
_entity.id
_entity.type
_entity.pdbx_description
1 polymer ?
#
loop_
_entity_poly.entity_id
_entity_poly.type
_entity_poly.pdbx_seq_one_letter_code
_entity_poly.pdbx_strand_id
1 'polypeptide(L)'
;MARASESDEALLARVTEALRPVQGLVALVLGGSRGRGTAGPASDYDIGLYYEPGVPLNVEGLQRAIAPLVDDPSSAVTRIGEWGPWINGGGWLTIGGAKVDLLYRDLGRVREVIAEARQGRISMNYQPGHPHGFCSVIWMGEIATCQPLHDPFGRIAELKNETWPYPEAVRDALMARFGWEVGFAISNAEKAAPRAEQTHVAGCAYRALCCMAQVLFALNGRYLINEKGAVPEAANFPITIEGLAKAQAEIWRHIGNADAESALRQLRILSTNMSVLVEQAGRKL
;
A
#
# COMPACT_ATOMS: atom_id res chain seq x y z
N MET A 1 -35.22 -7.09 -11.34
CA MET A 1 -34.85 -7.96 -10.19
C MET A 1 -33.38 -7.75 -9.93
N ALA A 2 -33.01 -7.10 -8.82
CA ALA A 2 -31.61 -7.03 -8.40
C ALA A 2 -31.17 -8.47 -8.08
N ARG A 3 -30.14 -8.98 -8.76
CA ARG A 3 -29.49 -10.23 -8.33
C ARG A 3 -29.08 -10.03 -6.87
N ALA A 4 -29.39 -10.98 -6.00
CA ALA A 4 -28.81 -11.00 -4.66
C ALA A 4 -27.28 -10.91 -4.82
N SER A 5 -26.64 -10.02 -4.06
CA SER A 5 -25.18 -9.91 -4.12
C SER A 5 -24.58 -11.24 -3.71
N GLU A 6 -23.71 -11.79 -4.56
CA GLU A 6 -22.90 -12.95 -4.22
C GLU A 6 -22.10 -12.66 -2.94
N SER A 7 -21.93 -13.66 -2.06
CA SER A 7 -21.09 -13.49 -0.88
C SER A 7 -19.62 -13.39 -1.28
N ASP A 8 -18.83 -12.67 -0.47
CA ASP A 8 -17.39 -12.53 -0.68
C ASP A 8 -16.69 -13.88 -0.84
N GLU A 9 -17.06 -14.87 -0.02
CA GLU A 9 -16.53 -16.23 -0.07
C GLU A 9 -16.85 -16.94 -1.40
N ALA A 10 -18.08 -16.80 -1.91
CA ALA A 10 -18.49 -17.43 -3.16
C ALA A 10 -17.75 -16.83 -4.37
N LEU A 11 -17.59 -15.50 -4.40
CA LEU A 11 -16.81 -14.82 -5.44
C LEU A 11 -15.35 -15.28 -5.41
N LEU A 12 -14.72 -15.27 -4.23
CA LEU A 12 -13.32 -15.67 -4.07
C LEU A 12 -13.09 -17.14 -4.42
N ALA A 13 -14.00 -18.04 -4.04
CA ALA A 13 -13.94 -19.45 -4.40
C ALA A 13 -14.00 -19.64 -5.92
N ARG A 14 -14.94 -18.98 -6.60
CA ARG A 14 -15.07 -19.04 -8.06
C ARG A 14 -13.82 -18.54 -8.78
N VAL A 15 -13.29 -17.39 -8.37
CA VAL A 15 -12.07 -16.85 -8.96
C VAL A 15 -10.89 -17.77 -8.69
N THR A 16 -10.74 -18.28 -7.48
CA THR A 16 -9.66 -19.22 -7.12
C THR A 16 -9.71 -20.50 -7.94
N GLU A 17 -10.91 -21.08 -8.11
CA GLU A 17 -11.12 -22.31 -8.90
C GLU A 17 -10.82 -22.11 -10.38
N ALA A 18 -11.17 -20.95 -10.95
CA ALA A 18 -10.86 -20.63 -12.33
C ALA A 18 -9.34 -20.42 -12.54
N LEU A 19 -8.67 -19.79 -11.58
CA LEU A 19 -7.27 -19.38 -11.72
C LEU A 19 -6.25 -20.45 -11.33
N ARG A 20 -6.54 -21.31 -10.35
CA ARG A 20 -5.58 -22.35 -9.89
C ARG A 20 -4.98 -23.25 -10.99
N PRO A 21 -5.65 -23.57 -12.12
CA PRO A 21 -5.05 -24.40 -13.17
C PRO A 21 -4.13 -23.61 -14.13
N VAL A 22 -4.06 -22.28 -14.00
CA VAL A 22 -3.24 -21.44 -14.89
C VAL A 22 -1.77 -21.78 -14.70
N GLN A 23 -1.11 -22.19 -15.79
CA GLN A 23 0.30 -22.54 -15.78
C GLN A 23 1.17 -21.34 -15.33
N GLY A 24 2.16 -21.62 -14.48
CA GLY A 24 3.07 -20.60 -13.92
C GLY A 24 2.52 -19.87 -12.70
N LEU A 25 1.23 -20.06 -12.36
CA LEU A 25 0.70 -19.61 -11.09
C LEU A 25 1.21 -20.52 -9.95
N VAL A 26 1.76 -19.90 -8.92
CA VAL A 26 2.34 -20.57 -7.75
C VAL A 26 1.47 -20.36 -6.52
N ALA A 27 0.95 -19.15 -6.35
CA ALA A 27 0.02 -18.84 -5.27
C ALA A 27 -0.98 -17.73 -5.64
N LEU A 28 -2.15 -17.79 -5.01
CA LEU A 28 -3.18 -16.75 -5.01
C LEU A 28 -3.39 -16.26 -3.59
N VAL A 29 -3.51 -14.94 -3.44
CA VAL A 29 -3.80 -14.32 -2.15
C VAL A 29 -4.87 -13.26 -2.30
N LEU A 30 -5.64 -13.05 -1.24
CA LEU A 30 -6.47 -11.86 -1.05
C LEU A 30 -5.65 -10.81 -0.30
N GLY A 31 -5.45 -9.66 -0.93
CA GLY A 31 -4.73 -8.51 -0.40
C GLY A 31 -5.66 -7.35 -0.03
N GLY A 32 -5.08 -6.15 -0.01
CA GLY A 32 -5.82 -4.90 0.17
C GLY A 32 -6.57 -4.80 1.49
N SER A 33 -7.65 -4.01 1.51
CA SER A 33 -8.46 -3.86 2.73
C SER A 33 -9.15 -5.15 3.16
N ARG A 34 -9.47 -6.05 2.22
CA ARG A 34 -10.14 -7.32 2.53
C ARG A 34 -9.19 -8.30 3.21
N GLY A 35 -7.96 -8.45 2.69
CA GLY A 35 -6.92 -9.24 3.33
C GLY A 35 -6.58 -8.73 4.74
N ARG A 36 -6.54 -7.40 4.91
CA ARG A 36 -6.33 -6.72 6.21
C ARG A 36 -7.51 -6.79 7.19
N GLY A 37 -8.69 -7.22 6.75
CA GLY A 37 -9.91 -7.18 7.57
C GLY A 37 -10.45 -5.77 7.85
N THR A 38 -10.10 -4.78 7.02
CA THR A 38 -10.53 -3.37 7.13
C THR A 38 -11.45 -2.94 5.98
N ALA A 39 -11.99 -3.90 5.24
CA ALA A 39 -12.86 -3.63 4.10
C ALA A 39 -14.21 -3.04 4.51
N GLY A 40 -14.72 -2.12 3.69
CA GLY A 40 -16.09 -1.65 3.73
C GLY A 40 -16.91 -2.17 2.54
N PRO A 41 -18.21 -1.82 2.45
CA PRO A 41 -19.09 -2.30 1.37
C PRO A 41 -18.63 -1.92 -0.04
N ALA A 42 -17.88 -0.82 -0.18
CA ALA A 42 -17.35 -0.33 -1.45
C ALA A 42 -15.89 -0.77 -1.72
N SER A 43 -15.34 -1.67 -0.91
CA SER A 43 -13.97 -2.17 -1.09
C SER A 43 -13.87 -3.13 -2.27
N ASP A 44 -12.86 -2.87 -3.10
CA ASP A 44 -12.45 -3.75 -4.20
C ASP A 44 -11.86 -5.07 -3.67
N TYR A 45 -11.70 -6.04 -4.57
CA TYR A 45 -11.02 -7.31 -4.30
C TYR A 45 -9.63 -7.31 -4.93
N ASP A 46 -8.60 -7.07 -4.13
CA ASP A 46 -7.21 -7.17 -4.57
C ASP A 46 -6.75 -8.63 -4.51
N ILE A 47 -6.53 -9.27 -5.66
CA ILE A 47 -6.07 -10.66 -5.77
C ILE A 47 -4.64 -10.67 -6.32
N GLY A 48 -3.69 -11.10 -5.50
CA GLY A 48 -2.30 -11.26 -5.89
C GLY A 48 -2.06 -12.60 -6.55
N LEU A 49 -1.49 -12.60 -7.77
CA LEU A 49 -1.07 -13.77 -8.53
C LEU A 49 0.45 -13.86 -8.50
N TYR A 50 0.96 -14.86 -7.78
CA TYR A 50 2.39 -15.04 -7.58
C TYR A 50 2.93 -16.10 -8.54
N TYR A 51 4.08 -15.82 -9.16
CA TYR A 51 4.78 -16.73 -10.07
C TYR A 51 6.29 -16.76 -9.75
N GLU A 52 6.97 -17.82 -10.18
CA GLU A 52 8.44 -17.89 -10.11
C GLU A 52 9.06 -17.33 -11.39
N PRO A 53 10.17 -16.57 -11.34
CA PRO A 53 10.76 -15.93 -12.52
C PRO A 53 11.17 -16.92 -13.62
N GLY A 54 11.56 -18.15 -13.24
CA GLY A 54 11.92 -19.21 -14.19
C GLY A 54 10.72 -19.89 -14.87
N VAL A 55 9.50 -19.70 -14.34
CA VAL A 55 8.26 -20.27 -14.89
C VAL A 55 7.18 -19.18 -14.84
N PRO A 56 7.20 -18.22 -15.78
CA PRO A 56 6.31 -17.07 -15.74
C PRO A 56 4.85 -17.47 -15.91
N LEU A 57 3.96 -16.59 -15.44
CA LEU A 57 2.52 -16.76 -15.55
C LEU A 57 2.06 -16.84 -17.02
N ASN A 58 1.28 -17.85 -17.37
CA ASN A 58 0.66 -17.97 -18.69
C ASN A 58 -0.50 -16.98 -18.81
N VAL A 59 -0.21 -15.76 -19.29
CA VAL A 59 -1.18 -14.66 -19.43
C VAL A 59 -2.34 -15.01 -20.36
N GLU A 60 -2.10 -15.74 -21.46
CA GLU A 60 -3.19 -16.17 -22.35
C GLU A 60 -4.10 -17.21 -21.69
N GLY A 61 -3.52 -18.11 -20.89
CA GLY A 61 -4.26 -19.03 -20.03
C GLY A 61 -5.10 -18.29 -19.00
N LEU A 62 -4.51 -17.28 -18.35
CA LEU A 62 -5.20 -16.40 -17.40
C LEU A 62 -6.39 -15.68 -18.04
N GLN A 63 -6.20 -15.07 -19.21
CA GLN A 63 -7.29 -14.39 -19.94
C GLN A 63 -8.44 -15.36 -20.23
N ARG A 64 -8.14 -16.56 -20.73
CA ARG A 64 -9.16 -17.58 -21.00
C ARG A 64 -9.88 -18.06 -19.74
N ALA A 65 -9.16 -18.16 -18.62
CA ALA A 65 -9.72 -18.58 -17.34
C ALA A 65 -10.69 -17.54 -16.75
N ILE A 66 -10.37 -16.25 -16.89
CA ILE A 66 -11.17 -15.16 -16.29
C ILE A 66 -12.32 -14.68 -17.19
N ALA A 67 -12.19 -14.80 -18.51
CA ALA A 67 -13.19 -14.34 -19.49
C ALA A 67 -14.63 -14.83 -19.21
N PRO A 68 -14.89 -16.06 -18.73
CA PRO A 68 -16.24 -16.50 -18.39
C PRO A 68 -16.83 -15.88 -17.11
N LEU A 69 -16.00 -15.26 -16.27
CA LEU A 69 -16.41 -14.70 -14.98
C LEU A 69 -16.69 -13.20 -15.05
N VAL A 70 -16.06 -12.48 -15.98
CA VAL A 70 -16.15 -11.02 -16.08
C VAL A 70 -17.49 -10.58 -16.69
N ASP A 71 -17.98 -9.44 -16.22
CA ASP A 71 -19.22 -8.85 -16.71
C ASP A 71 -19.05 -8.24 -18.11
N ASP A 72 -17.87 -7.68 -18.39
CA ASP A 72 -17.49 -7.15 -19.71
C ASP A 72 -16.48 -8.09 -20.38
N PRO A 73 -16.88 -8.81 -21.45
CA PRO A 73 -16.00 -9.72 -22.19
C PRO A 73 -14.81 -9.05 -22.88
N SER A 74 -14.82 -7.72 -23.04
CA SER A 74 -13.68 -6.96 -23.57
C SER A 74 -12.60 -6.70 -22.51
N SER A 75 -12.87 -7.00 -21.24
CA SER A 75 -11.89 -6.87 -20.15
C SER A 75 -10.67 -7.74 -20.45
N ALA A 76 -9.52 -7.09 -20.51
CA ALA A 76 -8.24 -7.73 -20.79
C ALA A 76 -7.34 -7.68 -19.57
N VAL A 77 -6.56 -8.74 -19.40
CA VAL A 77 -5.41 -8.75 -18.51
C VAL A 77 -4.15 -8.34 -19.28
N THR A 78 -3.22 -7.69 -18.59
CA THR A 78 -2.02 -7.12 -19.21
C THR A 78 -0.91 -8.17 -19.38
N ARG A 79 0.10 -7.85 -20.18
CA ARG A 79 1.33 -8.65 -20.24
C ARG A 79 2.14 -8.48 -18.96
N ILE A 80 2.97 -9.48 -18.64
CA ILE A 80 3.97 -9.33 -17.58
C ILE A 80 4.92 -8.18 -17.93
N GLY A 81 5.15 -7.29 -16.97
CA GLY A 81 5.97 -6.09 -17.06
C GLY A 81 5.24 -4.83 -17.52
N GLU A 82 4.00 -4.93 -17.99
CA GLU A 82 3.30 -3.80 -18.64
C GLU A 82 2.99 -2.65 -17.66
N TRP A 83 2.79 -2.94 -16.38
CA TRP A 83 2.59 -1.95 -15.32
C TRP A 83 3.87 -1.52 -14.59
N GLY A 84 5.03 -2.03 -15.03
CA GLY A 84 6.34 -1.69 -14.51
C GLY A 84 6.93 -2.71 -13.51
N PRO A 85 8.02 -2.34 -12.84
CA PRO A 85 8.79 -3.29 -12.02
C PRO A 85 8.18 -3.57 -10.63
N TRP A 86 7.34 -2.67 -10.11
CA TRP A 86 6.75 -2.77 -8.76
C TRP A 86 5.30 -3.29 -8.74
N ILE A 87 4.66 -3.27 -9.91
CA ILE A 87 3.40 -3.96 -10.15
C ILE A 87 3.59 -4.64 -11.51
N ASN A 88 3.82 -5.96 -11.53
CA ASN A 88 4.30 -6.64 -12.74
C ASN A 88 3.24 -6.81 -13.84
N GLY A 89 2.04 -6.25 -13.68
CA GLY A 89 0.89 -6.46 -14.56
C GLY A 89 -0.33 -6.91 -13.75
N GLY A 90 -1.41 -7.22 -14.44
CA GLY A 90 -2.68 -7.47 -13.78
C GLY A 90 -3.90 -7.31 -14.67
N GLY A 91 -5.01 -6.98 -14.05
CA GLY A 91 -6.25 -6.64 -14.75
C GLY A 91 -7.24 -5.99 -13.79
N TRP A 92 -7.92 -4.95 -14.25
CA TRP A 92 -9.04 -4.35 -13.53
C TRP A 92 -10.33 -4.89 -14.11
N LEU A 93 -11.04 -5.68 -13.32
CA LEU A 93 -12.16 -6.47 -13.76
C LEU A 93 -13.41 -6.10 -12.98
N THR A 94 -14.57 -6.41 -13.55
CA THR A 94 -15.83 -6.44 -12.83
C THR A 94 -16.42 -7.85 -12.94
N ILE A 95 -16.73 -8.47 -11.81
CA ILE A 95 -17.29 -9.82 -11.71
C ILE A 95 -18.54 -9.75 -10.85
N GLY A 96 -19.72 -9.96 -11.44
CA GLY A 96 -20.98 -9.89 -10.72
C GLY A 96 -21.25 -8.51 -10.09
N GLY A 97 -20.78 -7.43 -10.71
CA GLY A 97 -20.85 -6.05 -10.22
C GLY A 97 -19.77 -5.67 -9.20
N ALA A 98 -18.93 -6.61 -8.76
CA ALA A 98 -17.82 -6.32 -7.85
C ALA A 98 -16.53 -6.01 -8.62
N LYS A 99 -15.79 -5.00 -8.15
CA LYS A 99 -14.47 -4.66 -8.70
C LYS A 99 -13.41 -5.65 -8.20
N VAL A 100 -12.66 -6.23 -9.13
CA VAL A 100 -11.63 -7.23 -8.84
C VAL A 100 -10.34 -6.81 -9.54
N ASP A 101 -9.30 -6.58 -8.75
CA ASP A 101 -7.98 -6.17 -9.18
C ASP A 101 -7.04 -7.38 -9.13
N LEU A 102 -6.64 -7.88 -10.29
CA LEU A 102 -5.60 -8.90 -10.39
C LEU A 102 -4.24 -8.21 -10.39
N LEU A 103 -3.31 -8.67 -9.55
CA LEU A 103 -1.99 -8.07 -9.40
C LEU A 103 -0.91 -9.14 -9.52
N TYR A 104 -0.05 -9.05 -10.54
CA TYR A 104 1.04 -10.01 -10.71
C TYR A 104 2.21 -9.69 -9.79
N ARG A 105 2.83 -10.73 -9.24
CA ARG A 105 3.98 -10.64 -8.35
C ARG A 105 5.03 -11.70 -8.67
N ASP A 106 6.24 -11.25 -8.99
CA ASP A 106 7.42 -12.10 -9.09
C ASP A 106 7.90 -12.51 -7.68
N LEU A 107 7.81 -13.80 -7.35
CA LEU A 107 8.25 -14.33 -6.04
C LEU A 107 9.75 -14.17 -5.80
N GLY A 108 10.57 -14.23 -6.84
CA GLY A 108 12.00 -13.97 -6.74
C GLY A 108 12.28 -12.56 -6.26
N ARG A 109 11.64 -11.58 -6.91
CA ARG A 109 11.78 -10.18 -6.51
C ARG A 109 11.15 -9.91 -5.13
N VAL A 110 10.04 -10.57 -4.78
CA VAL A 110 9.43 -10.45 -3.45
C VAL A 110 10.39 -10.94 -2.36
N ARG A 111 11.05 -12.09 -2.56
CA ARG A 111 12.07 -12.61 -1.64
C ARG A 111 13.23 -11.63 -1.47
N GLU A 112 13.73 -11.07 -2.57
CA GLU A 112 14.80 -10.06 -2.53
C GLU A 112 14.40 -8.82 -1.72
N VAL A 113 13.21 -8.27 -2.00
CA VAL A 113 12.71 -7.07 -1.31
C VAL A 113 12.53 -7.32 0.19
N ILE A 114 12.03 -8.49 0.58
CA ILE A 114 11.92 -8.87 2.00
C ILE A 114 13.31 -8.99 2.63
N ALA A 115 14.26 -9.65 1.96
CA ALA A 115 15.62 -9.80 2.46
C ALA A 115 16.36 -8.46 2.61
N GLU A 116 16.16 -7.52 1.68
CA GLU A 116 16.66 -6.15 1.74
C GLU A 116 16.02 -5.36 2.89
N ALA A 117 14.69 -5.41 2.99
CA ALA A 117 13.94 -4.71 4.03
C ALA A 117 14.36 -5.16 5.43
N ARG A 118 14.53 -6.47 5.66
CA ARG A 118 15.03 -7.02 6.94
C ARG A 118 16.42 -6.52 7.32
N GLN A 119 17.19 -6.00 6.37
CA GLN A 119 18.50 -5.37 6.58
C GLN A 119 18.42 -3.83 6.62
N GLY A 120 17.22 -3.27 6.71
CA GLY A 120 16.96 -1.82 6.72
C GLY A 120 17.15 -1.15 5.36
N ARG A 121 17.32 -1.92 4.28
CA ARG A 121 17.43 -1.36 2.92
C ARG A 121 16.05 -1.15 2.33
N ILE A 122 15.66 0.12 2.20
CA ILE A 122 14.38 0.54 1.64
C ILE A 122 14.59 1.48 0.46
N SER A 123 13.70 1.42 -0.53
CA SER A 123 13.70 2.32 -1.69
C SER A 123 12.34 2.98 -1.91
N MET A 124 12.35 4.14 -2.54
CA MET A 124 11.16 4.85 -3.02
C MET A 124 11.22 4.90 -4.54
N ASN A 125 10.15 4.46 -5.19
CA ASN A 125 10.14 4.25 -6.63
C ASN A 125 8.96 4.97 -7.27
N TYR A 126 9.14 5.43 -8.51
CA TYR A 126 8.03 5.95 -9.29
C TYR A 126 7.12 4.79 -9.73
N GLN A 127 5.84 4.87 -9.38
CA GLN A 127 4.82 3.91 -9.79
C GLN A 127 3.49 4.66 -9.95
N PRO A 128 2.92 4.71 -11.17
CA PRO A 128 1.57 5.22 -11.37
C PRO A 128 0.58 4.53 -10.43
N GLY A 129 -0.32 5.31 -9.83
CA GLY A 129 -1.23 4.84 -8.79
C GLY A 129 -0.76 5.09 -7.35
N HIS A 130 0.53 5.42 -7.13
CA HIS A 130 1.07 5.79 -5.83
C HIS A 130 1.64 7.23 -5.84
N PRO A 131 0.86 8.27 -5.54
CA PRO A 131 1.33 9.66 -5.61
C PRO A 131 2.43 9.98 -4.59
N HIS A 132 2.53 9.23 -3.49
CA HIS A 132 3.66 9.33 -2.55
C HIS A 132 4.95 8.66 -3.08
N GLY A 133 4.83 7.80 -4.08
CA GLY A 133 5.85 6.86 -4.53
C GLY A 133 5.69 5.49 -3.88
N PHE A 134 6.15 4.47 -4.59
CA PHE A 134 6.13 3.08 -4.15
C PHE A 134 7.30 2.80 -3.21
N CYS A 135 7.01 2.68 -1.92
CA CYS A 135 7.98 2.21 -0.93
C CYS A 135 8.19 0.70 -1.08
N SER A 136 9.43 0.23 -1.21
CA SER A 136 9.68 -1.21 -1.39
C SER A 136 9.10 -2.09 -0.27
N VAL A 137 8.95 -1.54 0.94
CA VAL A 137 8.34 -2.23 2.09
C VAL A 137 6.86 -2.60 1.85
N ILE A 138 6.19 -1.99 0.87
CA ILE A 138 4.81 -2.35 0.48
C ILE A 138 4.70 -3.85 0.20
N TRP A 139 5.61 -4.46 -0.54
CA TRP A 139 5.55 -5.90 -0.85
C TRP A 139 5.71 -6.78 0.40
N MET A 140 6.57 -6.38 1.33
CA MET A 140 6.69 -7.07 2.63
C MET A 140 5.37 -6.97 3.42
N GLY A 141 4.73 -5.80 3.39
CA GLY A 141 3.43 -5.57 4.01
C GLY A 141 2.28 -6.33 3.33
N GLU A 142 2.28 -6.43 2.00
CA GLU A 142 1.33 -7.23 1.24
C GLU A 142 1.42 -8.69 1.66
N ILE A 143 2.62 -9.27 1.74
CA ILE A 143 2.82 -10.62 2.27
C ILE A 143 2.37 -10.74 3.73
N ALA A 144 2.76 -9.80 4.60
CA ALA A 144 2.41 -9.85 6.01
C ALA A 144 0.89 -9.89 6.22
N THR A 145 0.14 -9.14 5.42
CA THR A 145 -1.29 -8.88 5.63
C THR A 145 -2.23 -9.66 4.72
N CYS A 146 -1.74 -10.32 3.67
CA CYS A 146 -2.61 -11.07 2.76
C CYS A 146 -3.20 -12.33 3.42
N GLN A 147 -4.27 -12.85 2.83
CA GLN A 147 -4.85 -14.16 3.15
C GLN A 147 -4.60 -15.11 1.97
N PRO A 148 -3.88 -16.22 2.15
CA PRO A 148 -3.71 -17.20 1.09
C PRO A 148 -5.05 -17.81 0.67
N LEU A 149 -5.36 -17.75 -0.63
CA LEU A 149 -6.50 -18.42 -1.25
C LEU A 149 -6.09 -19.75 -1.87
N HIS A 150 -4.87 -19.80 -2.41
CA HIS A 150 -4.24 -21.00 -2.96
C HIS A 150 -2.72 -20.90 -2.74
N ASP A 151 -2.13 -21.79 -1.95
CA ASP A 151 -0.66 -21.84 -1.71
C ASP A 151 -0.20 -23.29 -1.49
N PRO A 152 -0.33 -24.17 -2.50
CA PRO A 152 -0.13 -25.62 -2.34
C PRO A 152 1.31 -26.00 -1.97
N PHE A 153 2.27 -25.10 -2.22
CA PHE A 153 3.69 -25.29 -1.92
C PHE A 153 4.17 -24.49 -0.69
N GLY A 154 3.26 -23.78 -0.01
CA GLY A 154 3.58 -23.02 1.20
C GLY A 154 4.51 -21.82 0.98
N ARG A 155 4.58 -21.24 -0.22
CA ARG A 155 5.50 -20.14 -0.55
C ARG A 155 5.11 -18.84 0.14
N ILE A 156 3.82 -18.55 0.22
CA ILE A 156 3.33 -17.37 0.93
C ILE A 156 3.45 -17.59 2.43
N ALA A 157 3.15 -18.80 2.92
CA ALA A 157 3.33 -19.16 4.31
C ALA A 157 4.80 -19.02 4.78
N GLU A 158 5.76 -19.49 3.97
CA GLU A 158 7.20 -19.31 4.21
C GLU A 158 7.57 -17.83 4.31
N LEU A 159 7.17 -17.02 3.31
CA LEU A 159 7.48 -15.59 3.30
C LEU A 159 6.84 -14.82 4.46
N LYS A 160 5.64 -15.22 4.90
CA LYS A 160 4.98 -14.61 6.08
C LYS A 160 5.82 -14.75 7.34
N ASN A 161 6.53 -15.87 7.53
CA ASN A 161 7.44 -16.05 8.67
C ASN A 161 8.59 -15.04 8.66
N GLU A 162 8.98 -14.52 7.51
CA GLU A 162 10.00 -13.48 7.39
C GLU A 162 9.47 -12.06 7.68
N THR A 163 8.15 -11.91 7.86
CA THR A 163 7.51 -10.62 8.15
C THR A 163 7.14 -10.44 9.63
N TRP A 164 7.26 -11.50 10.43
CA TRP A 164 6.90 -11.53 11.84
C TRP A 164 8.02 -12.10 12.72
N PRO A 165 8.30 -11.51 13.91
CA PRO A 165 7.83 -10.20 14.36
C PRO A 165 8.27 -9.07 13.43
N TYR A 166 7.63 -7.90 13.53
CA TYR A 166 7.96 -6.74 12.70
C TYR A 166 9.47 -6.41 12.81
N PRO A 167 10.25 -6.42 11.72
CA PRO A 167 11.70 -6.25 11.83
C PRO A 167 12.10 -4.86 12.30
N GLU A 168 12.94 -4.79 13.34
CA GLU A 168 13.40 -3.52 13.90
C GLU A 168 14.21 -2.69 12.88
N ALA A 169 15.01 -3.34 12.04
CA ALA A 169 15.74 -2.66 10.98
C ALA A 169 14.81 -1.93 9.98
N VAL A 170 13.62 -2.49 9.70
CA VAL A 170 12.61 -1.83 8.87
C VAL A 170 12.04 -0.62 9.62
N ARG A 171 11.67 -0.79 10.90
CA ARG A 171 11.17 0.29 11.76
C ARG A 171 12.12 1.48 11.73
N ASP A 172 13.39 1.23 12.03
CA ASP A 172 14.38 2.26 12.22
C ASP A 172 14.72 2.95 10.89
N ALA A 173 14.81 2.20 9.78
CA ALA A 173 15.03 2.77 8.45
C ALA A 173 13.88 3.67 7.98
N LEU A 174 12.63 3.24 8.18
CA LEU A 174 11.44 4.04 7.86
C LEU A 174 11.38 5.31 8.71
N MET A 175 11.60 5.19 10.03
CA MET A 175 11.60 6.33 10.95
C MET A 175 12.69 7.34 10.60
N ALA A 176 13.93 6.88 10.35
CA ALA A 176 15.04 7.75 10.01
C ALA A 176 14.79 8.50 8.69
N ARG A 177 14.40 7.77 7.64
CA ARG A 177 14.14 8.37 6.32
C ARG A 177 12.98 9.34 6.37
N PHE A 178 11.80 8.86 6.75
CA PHE A 178 10.59 9.64 6.64
C PHE A 178 10.49 10.73 7.72
N GLY A 179 11.09 10.53 8.89
CA GLY A 179 11.22 11.56 9.91
C GLY A 179 11.96 12.80 9.40
N TRP A 180 13.09 12.59 8.71
CA TRP A 180 13.82 13.69 8.06
C TRP A 180 13.02 14.30 6.89
N GLU A 181 12.40 13.47 6.04
CA GLU A 181 11.65 13.93 4.87
C GLU A 181 10.41 14.77 5.25
N VAL A 182 9.79 14.56 6.42
CA VAL A 182 8.73 15.45 6.95
C VAL A 182 9.25 16.88 7.05
N GLY A 183 10.35 17.09 7.78
CA GLY A 183 10.93 18.40 8.00
C GLY A 183 11.39 19.05 6.69
N PHE A 184 11.96 18.25 5.79
CA PHE A 184 12.42 18.71 4.47
C PHE A 184 11.25 19.19 3.59
N ALA A 185 10.15 18.44 3.53
CA ALA A 185 8.97 18.83 2.75
C ALA A 185 8.37 20.15 3.26
N ILE A 186 8.24 20.32 4.58
CA ILE A 186 7.71 21.56 5.16
C ILE A 186 8.63 22.75 4.84
N SER A 187 9.95 22.58 4.95
CA SER A 187 10.92 23.63 4.63
C SER A 187 10.88 24.05 3.15
N ASN A 188 10.58 23.13 2.22
CA ASN A 188 10.40 23.48 0.80
C ASN A 188 9.10 24.26 0.59
N ALA A 189 8.02 23.87 1.27
CA ALA A 189 6.75 24.59 1.22
C ALA A 189 6.88 26.02 1.76
N GLU A 190 7.63 26.23 2.85
CA GLU A 190 7.91 27.55 3.43
C GLU A 190 8.66 28.47 2.45
N LYS A 191 9.54 27.92 1.60
CA LYS A 191 10.22 28.68 0.54
C LYS A 191 9.31 29.00 -0.65
N ALA A 192 8.31 28.18 -0.88
CA ALA A 192 7.35 28.33 -1.98
C ALA A 192 6.19 29.26 -1.63
N ALA A 193 5.78 29.30 -0.35
CA ALA A 193 4.63 30.09 0.11
C ALA A 193 4.73 31.60 -0.19
N PRO A 194 5.86 32.31 0.01
CA PRO A 194 5.97 33.74 -0.31
C PRO A 194 5.80 34.04 -1.81
N ARG A 195 6.01 33.04 -2.67
CA ARG A 195 5.87 33.15 -4.13
C ARG A 195 4.48 32.73 -4.62
N ALA A 196 3.55 32.45 -3.69
CA ALA A 196 2.20 31.97 -3.98
C ALA A 196 2.16 30.71 -4.88
N GLU A 197 3.20 29.86 -4.81
CA GLU A 197 3.28 28.59 -5.56
C GLU A 197 2.38 27.52 -4.91
N GLN A 198 1.06 27.73 -4.99
CA GLN A 198 0.06 26.92 -4.27
C GLN A 198 0.17 25.41 -4.57
N THR A 199 0.39 25.04 -5.84
CA THR A 199 0.58 23.64 -6.24
C THR A 199 1.78 23.00 -5.54
N HIS A 200 2.89 23.74 -5.39
CA HIS A 200 4.07 23.22 -4.71
C HIS A 200 3.85 23.10 -3.21
N VAL A 201 3.22 24.10 -2.57
CA VAL A 201 2.85 24.06 -1.15
C VAL A 201 1.94 22.87 -0.86
N ALA A 202 0.91 22.65 -1.68
CA ALA A 202 0.00 21.52 -1.54
C ALA A 202 0.72 20.17 -1.71
N GLY A 203 1.61 20.06 -2.71
CA GLY A 203 2.41 18.85 -2.93
C GLY A 203 3.35 18.55 -1.76
N CYS A 204 3.99 19.57 -1.18
CA CYS A 204 4.83 19.40 0.01
C CYS A 204 4.01 19.04 1.26
N ALA A 205 2.83 19.62 1.44
CA ALA A 205 1.92 19.26 2.53
C ALA A 205 1.48 17.79 2.43
N TYR A 206 1.09 17.35 1.22
CA TYR A 206 0.78 15.94 0.94
C TYR A 206 1.96 15.04 1.29
N ARG A 207 3.16 15.38 0.81
CA ARG A 207 4.39 14.62 1.08
C ARG A 207 4.67 14.51 2.58
N ALA A 208 4.58 15.61 3.32
CA ALA A 208 4.80 15.64 4.76
C ALA A 208 3.82 14.72 5.50
N LEU A 209 2.52 14.78 5.18
CA LEU A 209 1.50 13.95 5.80
C LEU A 209 1.69 12.45 5.51
N CYS A 210 2.05 12.09 4.27
CA CYS A 210 2.37 10.70 3.94
C CYS A 210 3.64 10.21 4.65
N CYS A 211 4.69 11.03 4.77
CA CYS A 211 5.86 10.69 5.58
C CYS A 211 5.50 10.48 7.05
N MET A 212 4.66 11.33 7.63
CA MET A 212 4.20 11.16 9.01
C MET A 212 3.47 9.83 9.18
N ALA A 213 2.62 9.44 8.22
CA ALA A 213 1.99 8.13 8.25
C ALA A 213 3.03 7.00 8.22
N GLN A 214 4.05 7.05 7.36
CA GLN A 214 5.13 6.05 7.35
C GLN A 214 5.79 5.90 8.73
N VAL A 215 6.13 7.01 9.38
CA VAL A 215 6.74 7.02 10.72
C VAL A 215 5.79 6.42 11.77
N LEU A 216 4.51 6.80 11.75
CA LEU A 216 3.53 6.30 12.72
C LEU A 216 3.23 4.81 12.52
N PHE A 217 3.19 4.32 11.29
CA PHE A 217 3.07 2.88 11.02
C PHE A 217 4.29 2.12 11.56
N ALA A 218 5.50 2.60 11.27
CA ALA A 218 6.75 2.00 11.78
C ALA A 218 6.79 1.97 13.31
N LEU A 219 6.44 3.08 13.99
CA LEU A 219 6.40 3.17 15.45
C LEU A 219 5.48 2.12 16.10
N ASN A 220 4.41 1.73 15.40
CA ASN A 220 3.44 0.74 15.89
C ASN A 220 3.73 -0.68 15.38
N GLY A 221 4.84 -0.92 14.69
CA GLY A 221 5.16 -2.23 14.10
C GLY A 221 4.12 -2.68 13.07
N ARG A 222 3.56 -1.74 12.31
CA ARG A 222 2.53 -1.98 11.29
C ARG A 222 3.09 -1.70 9.90
N TYR A 223 2.65 -2.48 8.92
CA TYR A 223 3.03 -2.27 7.53
C TYR A 223 2.06 -1.32 6.82
N LEU A 224 2.60 -0.27 6.21
CA LEU A 224 1.87 0.60 5.30
C LEU A 224 1.94 0.02 3.88
N ILE A 225 0.81 -0.49 3.36
CA ILE A 225 0.75 -1.09 2.02
C ILE A 225 0.25 -0.12 0.94
N ASN A 226 -0.32 1.03 1.33
CA ASN A 226 -0.61 2.15 0.45
C ASN A 226 -0.79 3.43 1.27
N GLU A 227 -0.68 4.58 0.61
CA GLU A 227 -0.85 5.90 1.21
C GLU A 227 -2.32 6.36 1.34
N LYS A 228 -3.24 5.67 0.67
CA LYS A 228 -4.68 5.97 0.68
C LYS A 228 -5.27 5.68 2.06
N GLY A 229 -5.74 6.72 2.75
CA GLY A 229 -6.33 6.56 4.08
C GLY A 229 -5.31 6.32 5.20
N ALA A 230 -4.01 6.40 4.90
CA ALA A 230 -2.93 6.12 5.84
C ALA A 230 -2.94 7.04 7.07
N VAL A 231 -3.15 8.35 6.89
CA VAL A 231 -3.18 9.32 8.00
C VAL A 231 -4.39 9.10 8.92
N PRO A 232 -5.63 8.96 8.40
CA PRO A 232 -6.77 8.56 9.23
C PRO A 232 -6.57 7.23 9.96
N GLU A 233 -5.96 6.22 9.32
CA GLU A 233 -5.66 4.94 9.98
C GLU A 233 -4.65 5.14 11.13
N ALA A 234 -3.54 5.85 10.86
CA ALA A 234 -2.51 6.12 11.84
C ALA A 234 -3.00 6.97 13.03
N ALA A 235 -4.02 7.80 12.84
CA ALA A 235 -4.64 8.60 13.90
C ALA A 235 -5.32 7.76 15.00
N ASN A 236 -5.58 6.48 14.73
CA ASN A 236 -6.23 5.55 15.66
C ASN A 236 -5.24 4.57 16.32
N PHE A 237 -3.94 4.73 16.08
CA PHE A 237 -2.95 3.83 16.66
C PHE A 237 -2.64 4.13 18.12
N PRO A 238 -2.17 3.13 18.90
CA PRO A 238 -1.74 3.35 20.28
C PRO A 238 -0.65 4.41 20.43
N ILE A 239 0.31 4.45 19.50
CA ILE A 239 1.34 5.50 19.43
C ILE A 239 0.98 6.41 18.26
N THR A 240 0.40 7.58 18.56
CA THR A 240 -0.04 8.53 17.54
C THR A 240 -0.01 9.96 18.03
N ILE A 241 -0.25 10.90 17.10
CA ILE A 241 -0.36 12.33 17.40
C ILE A 241 -1.82 12.64 17.75
N GLU A 242 -2.04 13.24 18.91
CA GLU A 242 -3.36 13.65 19.35
C GLU A 242 -4.01 14.60 18.32
N GLY A 243 -5.24 14.29 17.90
CA GLY A 243 -5.99 15.11 16.95
C GLY A 243 -5.48 15.06 15.50
N LEU A 244 -4.62 14.10 15.12
CA LEU A 244 -4.01 14.01 13.79
C LEU A 244 -5.01 14.13 12.63
N ALA A 245 -6.11 13.39 12.66
CA ALA A 245 -7.11 13.42 11.58
C ALA A 245 -7.80 14.78 11.45
N LYS A 246 -8.07 15.45 12.58
CA LYS A 246 -8.64 16.80 12.60
C LYS A 246 -7.65 17.82 12.04
N ALA A 247 -6.39 17.76 12.47
CA ALA A 247 -5.33 18.63 11.97
C ALA A 247 -5.11 18.44 10.46
N GLN A 248 -5.15 17.20 9.95
CA GLN A 248 -5.08 16.93 8.51
C GLN A 248 -6.21 17.66 7.75
N ALA A 249 -7.45 17.57 8.23
CA ALA A 249 -8.59 18.23 7.58
C ALA A 249 -8.45 19.77 7.61
N GLU A 250 -7.96 20.32 8.73
CA GLU A 250 -7.71 21.76 8.86
C GLU A 250 -6.60 22.24 7.92
N ILE A 251 -5.49 21.51 7.79
CA ILE A 251 -4.40 21.80 6.83
C ILE A 251 -4.96 21.92 5.41
N TRP A 252 -5.80 20.97 4.97
CA TRP A 252 -6.40 21.02 3.64
C TRP A 252 -7.38 22.18 3.47
N ARG A 253 -8.14 22.52 4.51
CA ARG A 253 -8.99 23.71 4.50
C ARG A 253 -8.18 25.00 4.37
N HIS A 254 -7.06 25.13 5.08
CA HIS A 254 -6.16 26.28 4.98
C HIS A 254 -5.56 26.38 3.58
N ILE A 255 -5.06 25.28 3.02
CA ILE A 255 -4.53 25.23 1.64
C ILE A 255 -5.62 25.62 0.63
N GLY A 256 -6.84 25.09 0.76
CA GLY A 256 -7.97 25.43 -0.11
C GLY A 256 -8.39 26.90 -0.04
N ASN A 257 -8.17 27.55 1.10
CA ASN A 257 -8.43 28.98 1.32
C ASN A 257 -7.22 29.87 0.97
N ALA A 258 -6.19 29.34 0.31
CA ALA A 258 -4.94 30.04 0.02
C ALA A 258 -4.19 30.56 1.26
N ASP A 259 -4.44 29.99 2.44
CA ASP A 259 -3.82 30.32 3.72
C ASP A 259 -2.64 29.37 4.00
N ALA A 260 -1.57 29.56 3.22
CA ALA A 260 -0.37 28.73 3.34
C ALA A 260 0.29 28.86 4.72
N GLU A 261 0.23 30.04 5.34
CA GLU A 261 0.84 30.29 6.65
C GLU A 261 0.23 29.39 7.74
N SER A 262 -1.10 29.36 7.86
CA SER A 262 -1.76 28.51 8.85
C SER A 262 -1.55 27.03 8.57
N ALA A 263 -1.59 26.61 7.30
CA ALA A 263 -1.31 25.22 6.93
C ALA A 263 0.10 24.78 7.36
N LEU A 264 1.11 25.61 7.09
CA LEU A 264 2.51 25.33 7.46
C LEU A 264 2.72 25.34 8.96
N ARG A 265 2.09 26.27 9.68
CA ARG A 265 2.08 26.30 11.15
C ARG A 265 1.53 24.99 11.74
N GLN A 266 0.41 24.50 11.22
CA GLN A 266 -0.16 23.22 11.65
C GLN A 266 0.74 22.03 11.33
N LEU A 267 1.32 21.99 10.13
CA LEU A 267 2.29 20.95 9.75
C LEU A 267 3.53 20.94 10.67
N ARG A 268 4.04 22.11 11.06
CA ARG A 268 5.15 22.22 12.02
C ARG A 268 4.78 21.68 13.39
N ILE A 269 3.58 21.99 13.89
CA ILE A 269 3.08 21.43 15.16
C ILE A 269 3.03 19.90 15.10
N LEU A 270 2.47 19.33 14.02
CA LEU A 270 2.44 17.88 13.82
C LEU A 270 3.85 17.28 13.74
N SER A 271 4.77 17.92 13.02
CA SER A 271 6.16 17.49 12.91
C SER A 271 6.85 17.45 14.27
N THR A 272 6.67 18.49 15.11
CA THR A 272 7.26 18.54 16.45
C THR A 272 6.69 17.44 17.35
N ASN A 273 5.36 17.25 17.34
CA ASN A 273 4.72 16.19 18.12
C ASN A 273 5.20 14.80 17.69
N MET A 274 5.37 14.57 16.39
CA MET A 274 5.94 13.32 15.87
C MET A 274 7.38 13.10 16.36
N SER A 275 8.24 14.12 16.34
CA SER A 275 9.61 14.01 16.84
C SER A 275 9.66 13.62 18.31
N VAL A 276 8.77 14.17 19.14
CA VAL A 276 8.64 13.78 20.56
C VAL A 276 8.28 12.29 20.69
N LEU A 277 7.35 11.77 19.88
CA LEU A 277 7.00 10.34 19.89
C LEU A 277 8.18 9.45 19.48
N VAL A 278 8.92 9.85 18.44
CA VAL A 278 10.10 9.14 17.96
C VAL A 278 11.18 9.07 19.04
N GLU A 279 11.48 10.20 19.70
CA GLU A 279 12.45 10.25 20.79
C GLU A 279 12.03 9.39 21.99
N GLN A 280 10.75 9.40 22.35
CA GLN A 280 10.23 8.57 23.44
C GLN A 280 10.31 7.07 23.12
N ALA A 281 10.06 6.68 21.87
CA ALA A 281 10.18 5.30 21.43
C ALA A 281 11.65 4.82 21.48
N GLY A 282 12.59 5.67 21.05
CA GLY A 282 14.02 5.36 21.10
C GLY A 282 14.61 5.21 22.51
N ARG A 283 13.97 5.78 23.55
CA ARG A 283 14.38 5.63 24.95
C ARG A 283 13.83 4.37 25.64
N LYS A 284 12.88 3.66 25.01
CA LYS A 284 12.26 2.43 25.53
C LYS A 284 12.93 1.14 25.02
N LEU A 285 13.91 1.27 24.13
CA LEU A 285 14.79 0.20 23.66
C LEU A 285 16.10 0.24 24.46
#